data_AF-A0A5C8IZ82-F1
#
_entry.id   AF-A0A5C8IZ82-F1
#
_cell.length_a   1.000
_cell.length_b   1.000
_cell.length_c   1.000
_cell.angle_alpha   90.00
_cell.angle_beta   90.00
_cell.angle_gamma   90.00
#
_symmetry.space_group_name_H-M   'P 1'
#
loop_
_entity.id
_entity.type
_entity.pdbx_description
1 polymer ?
#
loop_
_entity_poly.entity_id
_entity_poly.type
_entity_poly.pdbx_seq_one_letter_code
_entity_poly.pdbx_strand_id
1 'polypeptide(L)'
;MHTSTNELVLKHPQEQENQNSQENRRNLRKIRWMILLGLITMAMFLIWFIDEDHIGYPPLFWLLTTALGFKLLRTLHEWYHYYAISIPEKPELKTPFTVDVLTTACPGEPHAMIVATLEAIQEMTYPHTTYLCDEGNDP
;
A
#
# COMPACT_ATOMS: atom_id res chain seq x y z
N MET A 1 -18.43 -36.30 12.02
CA MET A 1 -17.35 -36.03 11.07
C MET A 1 -17.19 -34.51 11.00
N HIS A 2 -16.20 -34.03 11.74
CA HIS A 2 -15.61 -32.67 11.79
C HIS A 2 -16.50 -31.42 11.73
N THR A 3 -16.90 -31.01 12.94
CA THR A 3 -17.02 -29.64 13.45
C THR A 3 -15.79 -28.80 13.09
N SER A 4 -15.91 -27.78 12.23
CA SER A 4 -14.78 -26.87 11.94
C SER A 4 -15.17 -25.47 11.44
N THR A 5 -16.39 -24.99 11.69
CA THR A 5 -16.90 -23.71 11.14
C THR A 5 -17.16 -22.60 12.15
N ASN A 6 -16.94 -22.81 13.46
CA ASN A 6 -17.36 -21.86 14.50
C ASN A 6 -16.26 -21.36 15.47
N GLU A 7 -14.96 -21.51 15.16
CA GLU A 7 -13.90 -20.97 16.04
C GLU A 7 -13.32 -19.61 15.59
N LEU A 8 -13.81 -19.03 14.50
CA LEU A 8 -13.31 -17.73 14.01
C LEU A 8 -14.06 -16.51 14.58
N VAL A 9 -15.13 -16.70 15.35
CA VAL A 9 -16.08 -15.61 15.67
C VAL A 9 -15.79 -14.85 16.98
N LEU A 10 -14.92 -15.31 17.89
CA LEU A 10 -14.63 -14.52 19.12
C LEU A 10 -13.15 -14.59 19.52
N LYS A 11 -12.27 -14.13 18.64
CA LYS A 11 -10.90 -13.83 19.04
C LYS A 11 -10.88 -12.45 19.69
N HIS A 12 -10.47 -12.35 20.95
CA HIS A 12 -10.39 -11.06 21.66
C HIS A 12 -9.63 -10.04 20.79
N PRO A 13 -10.06 -8.76 20.73
CA PRO A 13 -9.47 -7.74 19.85
C PRO A 13 -7.92 -7.67 19.90
N GLN A 14 -7.35 -7.96 21.07
CA GLN A 14 -5.92 -8.01 21.34
C GLN A 14 -5.20 -9.16 20.62
N GLU A 15 -5.82 -10.33 20.49
CA GLU A 15 -5.22 -11.47 19.78
C GLU A 15 -5.22 -11.26 18.26
N GLN A 16 -6.23 -10.59 17.71
CA GLN A 16 -6.29 -10.26 16.28
C GLN A 16 -5.22 -9.22 15.90
N GLU A 17 -5.03 -8.19 16.72
CA GLU A 17 -3.99 -7.17 16.52
C GLU A 17 -2.56 -7.77 16.61
N ASN A 18 -2.34 -8.67 17.58
CA ASN A 18 -1.08 -9.38 17.73
C ASN A 18 -0.80 -10.34 16.55
N GLN A 19 -1.81 -11.01 16.02
CA GLN A 19 -1.64 -11.86 14.84
C GLN A 19 -1.38 -11.06 13.56
N ASN A 20 -2.13 -9.98 13.34
CA ASN A 20 -1.96 -9.11 12.17
C ASN A 20 -0.58 -8.43 12.17
N SER A 21 -0.11 -7.95 13.32
CA SER A 21 1.21 -7.33 13.43
C SER A 21 2.36 -8.31 13.18
N GLN A 22 2.25 -9.56 13.64
CA GLN A 22 3.22 -10.62 13.33
C GLN A 22 3.23 -10.98 11.85
N GLU A 23 2.05 -11.10 11.23
CA GLU A 23 1.94 -11.38 9.80
C GLU A 23 2.54 -10.25 8.96
N ASN A 24 2.23 -9.00 9.29
CA ASN A 24 2.78 -7.83 8.61
C ASN A 24 4.32 -7.78 8.73
N ARG A 25 4.88 -8.04 9.91
CA ARG A 25 6.35 -8.11 10.11
C ARG A 25 7.00 -9.23 9.29
N ARG A 26 6.31 -10.36 9.10
CA ARG A 26 6.77 -11.47 8.24
C ARG A 26 6.68 -11.08 6.76
N ASN A 27 5.61 -10.42 6.35
CA ASN A 27 5.41 -9.96 4.97
C ASN A 27 6.44 -8.89 4.59
N LEU A 28 6.73 -7.93 5.48
CA LEU A 28 7.80 -6.96 5.29
C LEU A 28 9.17 -7.63 5.12
N ARG A 29 9.48 -8.65 5.94
CA ARG A 29 10.73 -9.43 5.78
C ARG A 29 10.79 -10.13 4.43
N LYS A 30 9.68 -10.75 3.97
CA LYS A 30 9.61 -11.38 2.64
C LYS A 30 9.85 -10.36 1.52
N ILE A 31 9.21 -9.20 1.58
CA ILE A 31 9.40 -8.12 0.59
C ILE A 31 10.87 -7.69 0.55
N ARG A 32 11.49 -7.45 1.70
CA ARG A 32 12.92 -7.08 1.80
C ARG A 32 13.84 -8.14 1.19
N TRP A 33 13.60 -9.41 1.47
CA TRP A 33 14.35 -10.52 0.86
C TRP A 33 14.17 -10.58 -0.66
N MET A 34 12.95 -10.35 -1.15
CA MET A 34 12.65 -10.34 -2.59
C MET A 34 13.35 -9.17 -3.30
N ILE A 35 13.38 -7.99 -2.67
CA ILE A 35 14.13 -6.81 -3.17
C ILE A 35 15.63 -7.09 -3.19
N LEU A 36 16.20 -7.69 -2.14
CA LEU A 36 17.62 -8.06 -2.09
C LEU A 36 18.00 -9.05 -3.20
N LEU A 37 17.17 -10.08 -3.42
CA LEU A 37 17.36 -11.03 -4.52
C LEU A 37 17.30 -10.31 -5.88
N GLY A 38 16.33 -9.40 -6.04
CA GLY A 38 16.21 -8.53 -7.21
C GLY A 38 17.49 -7.71 -7.45
N LEU A 39 18.02 -7.06 -6.42
CA LEU A 39 19.27 -6.29 -6.49
C LEU A 39 20.47 -7.14 -6.90
N ILE A 40 20.61 -8.35 -6.34
CA ILE A 40 21.71 -9.26 -6.68
C ILE A 40 21.63 -9.67 -8.14
N THR A 41 20.46 -10.12 -8.60
CA THR A 41 20.26 -10.51 -10.00
C THR A 41 20.47 -9.34 -10.96
N MET A 42 20.03 -8.13 -10.57
CA MET A 42 20.29 -6.91 -11.32
C MET A 42 21.79 -6.65 -11.46
N ALA A 43 22.53 -6.69 -10.36
CA ALA A 43 23.98 -6.46 -10.37
C ALA A 43 24.72 -7.50 -11.24
N MET A 44 24.35 -8.78 -11.14
CA MET A 44 24.89 -9.83 -12.00
C MET A 44 24.62 -9.55 -13.48
N PHE A 45 23.40 -9.10 -13.81
CA PHE A 45 23.05 -8.69 -15.17
C PHE A 45 23.87 -7.49 -15.65
N LEU A 46 24.08 -6.46 -14.83
CA LEU A 46 24.93 -5.32 -15.22
C LEU A 46 26.39 -5.73 -15.46
N ILE A 47 26.95 -6.61 -14.62
CA ILE A 47 28.32 -7.10 -14.79
C ILE A 47 28.45 -7.83 -16.13
N TRP A 48 27.49 -8.70 -16.45
CA TRP A 48 27.46 -9.41 -17.73
C TRP A 48 27.23 -8.46 -18.92
N PHE A 49 26.38 -7.44 -18.75
CA PHE A 49 26.01 -6.50 -19.82
C PHE A 49 27.14 -5.52 -20.19
N ILE A 50 28.01 -5.17 -19.23
CA ILE A 50 29.13 -4.23 -19.44
C ILE A 50 30.37 -4.94 -20.03
N ASP A 51 30.36 -6.27 -20.09
CA ASP A 51 31.47 -7.05 -20.63
C ASP A 51 31.76 -6.71 -22.10
N GLU A 52 33.03 -6.43 -22.39
CA GLU A 52 33.52 -5.80 -23.64
C GLU A 52 33.21 -6.66 -24.88
N ASP A 53 33.11 -7.97 -24.71
CA ASP A 53 32.77 -8.94 -25.75
C ASP A 53 31.37 -8.73 -26.36
N HIS A 54 30.48 -8.00 -25.71
CA HIS A 54 29.11 -7.74 -26.18
C HIS A 54 28.96 -6.39 -26.92
N ILE A 55 30.04 -5.62 -27.06
CA ILE A 55 30.01 -4.28 -27.66
C ILE A 55 30.16 -4.38 -29.19
N GLY A 56 29.05 -4.54 -29.90
CA GLY A 56 29.01 -4.57 -31.37
C GLY A 56 29.19 -3.18 -32.01
N TYR A 57 28.13 -2.36 -32.01
CA TYR A 57 28.14 -1.01 -32.60
C TYR A 57 28.09 0.08 -31.50
N PRO A 58 29.16 0.86 -31.30
CA PRO A 58 29.30 1.73 -30.12
C PRO A 58 28.19 2.78 -29.93
N PRO A 59 27.71 3.50 -30.97
CA PRO A 59 26.64 4.50 -30.78
C PRO A 59 25.30 3.90 -30.32
N LEU A 60 24.90 2.76 -30.89
CA LEU A 60 23.66 2.08 -30.52
C LEU A 60 23.77 1.50 -29.10
N PHE A 61 24.95 0.99 -28.73
CA PHE A 61 25.25 0.51 -27.39
C PHE A 61 25.11 1.61 -26.33
N TRP A 62 25.59 2.83 -26.62
CA TRP A 62 25.42 3.97 -25.70
C TRP A 62 23.94 4.35 -25.52
N LEU A 63 23.17 4.43 -26.61
CA LEU A 63 21.74 4.73 -26.54
C LEU A 63 20.98 3.67 -25.72
N LEU A 64 21.30 2.39 -25.93
CA LEU A 64 20.75 1.28 -25.16
C LEU A 64 21.14 1.38 -23.69
N THR A 65 22.41 1.62 -23.39
CA THR A 65 22.94 1.75 -22.03
C THR A 65 22.25 2.88 -21.27
N THR A 66 22.03 4.04 -21.90
CA THR A 66 21.31 5.16 -21.27
C THR A 66 19.85 4.82 -21.02
N ALA A 67 19.14 4.24 -21.99
CA ALA A 67 17.74 3.86 -21.85
C ALA A 67 17.54 2.79 -20.76
N LEU A 68 18.43 1.78 -20.76
CA LEU A 68 18.46 0.72 -19.77
C LEU A 68 18.81 1.27 -18.39
N GLY A 69 19.85 2.11 -18.29
CA GLY A 69 20.24 2.76 -17.04
C GLY A 69 19.11 3.56 -16.41
N PHE A 70 18.33 4.32 -17.22
CA PHE A 70 17.16 5.04 -16.72
C PHE A 70 16.07 4.11 -16.18
N LYS A 71 15.79 3.01 -16.90
CA LYS A 71 14.85 1.96 -16.44
C LYS A 71 15.29 1.36 -15.10
N LEU A 72 16.57 0.99 -15.00
CA LEU A 72 17.16 0.40 -13.80
C LEU A 72 17.10 1.37 -12.62
N LEU A 73 17.49 2.64 -12.83
CA LEU A 73 17.48 3.66 -11.79
C LEU A 73 16.06 3.93 -11.27
N ARG A 74 15.07 3.98 -12.16
CA ARG A 74 13.67 4.12 -11.76
C ARG A 74 13.21 2.94 -10.89
N THR A 75 13.53 1.70 -11.29
CA THR A 75 13.19 0.51 -10.51
C THR A 75 13.89 0.52 -9.14
N LEU A 76 15.16 0.93 -9.07
CA LEU A 76 15.89 1.08 -7.80
C LEU A 76 15.24 2.13 -6.89
N HIS A 77 14.81 3.26 -7.45
CA HIS A 77 14.12 4.31 -6.69
C HIS A 77 12.79 3.80 -6.10
N GLU A 78 11.99 3.08 -6.89
CA GLU A 78 10.76 2.45 -6.42
C GLU A 78 11.05 1.46 -5.27
N TRP A 79 12.05 0.58 -5.43
CA TRP A 79 12.45 -0.38 -4.39
C TRP A 79 12.98 0.27 -3.13
N TYR A 80 13.74 1.36 -3.24
CA TYR A 80 14.19 2.14 -2.08
C TYR A 80 13.00 2.71 -1.31
N HIS A 81 12.01 3.26 -2.02
CA HIS A 81 10.79 3.76 -1.40
C HIS A 81 10.00 2.63 -0.73
N TYR A 82 9.83 1.47 -1.38
CA TYR A 82 9.19 0.29 -0.81
C TYR A 82 9.92 -0.26 0.42
N TYR A 83 11.26 -0.22 0.43
CA TYR A 83 12.05 -0.64 1.58
C TYR A 83 11.82 0.27 2.79
N ALA A 84 11.60 1.56 2.55
CA ALA A 84 11.33 2.57 3.56
C ALA A 84 9.88 2.56 4.09
N ILE A 85 8.96 1.80 3.47
CA ILE A 85 7.61 1.64 3.99
C ILE A 85 7.68 0.91 5.33
N SER A 86 7.29 1.63 6.38
CA SER A 86 7.05 1.09 7.71
C SER A 86 5.56 0.96 7.95
N ILE A 87 5.17 -0.05 8.73
CA ILE A 87 3.81 -0.15 9.25
C ILE A 87 3.63 1.04 10.20
N PRO A 88 2.69 1.96 9.95
CA PRO A 88 2.42 3.05 10.87
C PRO A 88 1.88 2.46 12.16
N GLU A 89 2.53 2.77 13.28
CA GLU A 89 2.00 2.45 14.60
C GLU A 89 0.82 3.38 14.89
N LYS A 90 -0.25 2.85 15.50
CA LYS A 90 -1.41 3.66 15.86
C LYS A 90 -0.93 4.72 16.87
N PRO A 91 -1.05 6.02 16.55
CA PRO A 91 -0.58 7.05 17.47
C PRO A 91 -1.45 7.05 18.74
N GLU A 92 -0.81 7.17 19.90
CA GLU A 92 -1.51 7.42 21.15
C GLU A 92 -2.11 8.83 21.13
N LEU A 93 -3.42 8.92 21.35
CA LEU A 93 -4.15 10.19 21.42
C LEU A 93 -3.74 10.94 22.69
N LYS A 94 -2.89 11.97 22.55
CA LYS A 94 -2.48 12.82 23.67
C LYS A 94 -3.55 13.84 24.07
N THR A 95 -4.43 14.18 23.14
CA THR A 95 -5.50 15.16 23.32
C THR A 95 -6.76 14.68 22.60
N PRO A 96 -7.96 14.83 23.18
CA PRO A 96 -9.20 14.54 22.50
C PRO A 96 -9.46 15.62 21.44
N PHE A 97 -9.28 15.28 20.16
CA PHE A 97 -9.66 16.16 19.06
C PHE A 97 -11.12 15.94 18.69
N THR A 98 -11.89 17.00 18.51
CA THR A 98 -13.20 16.90 17.85
C THR A 98 -12.96 16.76 16.35
N VAL A 99 -13.55 15.74 15.73
CA VAL A 99 -13.42 15.46 14.30
C VAL A 99 -14.76 15.66 13.63
N ASP A 100 -14.78 16.45 12.56
CA ASP A 100 -15.94 16.59 11.68
C ASP A 100 -15.62 15.89 10.34
N VAL A 101 -16.52 15.01 9.91
CA VAL A 101 -16.41 14.27 8.65
C VAL A 101 -17.39 14.87 7.65
N LEU A 102 -16.86 15.44 6.57
CA LEU A 102 -17.65 16.03 5.51
C LEU A 102 -17.62 15.10 4.30
N THR A 103 -18.79 14.79 3.76
CA THR A 103 -18.94 14.06 2.50
C THR A 103 -19.89 14.82 1.58
N THR A 104 -19.59 14.84 0.29
CA THR A 104 -20.36 15.57 -0.73
C THR A 104 -21.22 14.61 -1.52
N ALA A 105 -22.46 14.99 -1.82
CA ALA A 105 -23.30 14.30 -2.79
C ALA A 105 -23.47 15.20 -4.03
N CYS A 106 -22.98 14.71 -5.17
CA CYS A 106 -23.10 15.41 -6.45
C CYS A 106 -24.24 14.82 -7.30
N PRO A 107 -24.94 15.65 -8.10
CA PRO A 107 -25.97 15.17 -9.02
C PRO A 107 -25.46 14.08 -9.96
N GLY A 108 -26.19 12.96 -10.04
CA GLY A 108 -25.86 11.82 -10.90
C GLY A 108 -25.09 10.69 -10.21
N GLU A 109 -24.70 10.85 -8.95
CA GLU A 109 -24.17 9.77 -8.13
C GLU A 109 -25.28 8.77 -7.72
N PRO A 110 -25.03 7.45 -7.71
CA PRO A 110 -26.03 6.49 -7.28
C PRO A 110 -26.35 6.66 -5.78
N HIS A 111 -27.64 6.77 -5.43
CA HIS A 111 -28.08 6.89 -4.03
C HIS A 111 -27.51 5.79 -3.11
N ALA A 112 -27.44 4.55 -3.60
CA ALA A 112 -26.87 3.43 -2.86
C ALA A 112 -25.40 3.65 -2.46
N MET A 113 -24.62 4.38 -3.26
CA MET A 113 -23.23 4.72 -2.94
C MET A 113 -23.16 5.75 -1.81
N ILE A 114 -24.06 6.75 -1.82
CA ILE A 114 -24.14 7.77 -0.76
C ILE A 114 -24.52 7.12 0.57
N VAL A 115 -25.54 6.25 0.56
CA VAL A 115 -25.98 5.51 1.76
C VAL A 115 -24.85 4.64 2.31
N ALA A 116 -24.18 3.84 1.46
CA ALA A 116 -23.07 3.00 1.90
C ALA A 116 -21.90 3.81 2.48
N THR A 117 -21.63 5.00 1.93
CA THR A 117 -20.60 5.90 2.44
C THR A 117 -20.98 6.45 3.82
N LEU A 118 -22.23 6.88 4.00
CA LEU A 118 -22.71 7.38 5.29
C LEU A 118 -22.76 6.28 6.36
N GLU A 119 -23.19 5.07 6.01
CA GLU A 119 -23.15 3.90 6.90
C GLU A 119 -21.71 3.60 7.34
N ALA A 120 -20.76 3.59 6.41
CA ALA A 120 -19.34 3.37 6.71
C ALA A 120 -18.76 4.48 7.61
N ILE A 121 -19.19 5.74 7.44
CA ILE A 121 -18.78 6.83 8.33
C ILE A 121 -19.35 6.60 9.74
N GLN A 122 -20.63 6.23 9.87
CA GLN A 122 -21.24 5.95 11.18
C GLN A 122 -20.57 4.79 11.93
N GLU A 123 -19.99 3.82 11.22
CA GLU A 123 -19.25 2.70 11.82
C GLU A 123 -17.85 3.08 12.35
N MET A 124 -17.35 4.29 12.07
CA MET A 124 -16.05 4.74 12.58
C MET A 124 -16.04 4.80 14.11
N THR A 125 -15.06 4.15 14.75
CA THR A 125 -14.95 4.05 16.21
C THR A 125 -14.60 5.37 16.91
N TYR A 126 -13.99 6.32 16.19
CA TYR A 126 -13.56 7.60 16.78
C TYR A 126 -14.75 8.56 16.89
N PRO A 127 -14.94 9.31 18.00
CA PRO A 127 -16.05 10.24 18.13
C PRO A 127 -15.98 11.35 17.07
N HIS A 128 -17.02 11.46 16.24
CA HIS A 128 -17.05 12.40 15.13
C HIS A 128 -18.46 12.93 14.87
N THR A 129 -18.56 14.09 14.20
CA THR A 129 -19.81 14.64 13.66
C THR A 129 -19.79 14.52 12.14
N THR A 130 -20.87 14.04 11.54
CA THR A 130 -20.92 13.82 10.08
C THR A 130 -21.85 14.82 9.41
N TYR A 131 -21.39 15.43 8.32
CA TYR A 131 -22.17 16.36 7.50
C TYR A 131 -22.19 15.89 6.04
N LEU A 132 -23.40 15.76 5.48
CA LEU A 132 -23.63 15.54 4.06
C LEU A 132 -23.83 16.90 3.38
N CYS A 133 -22.94 17.24 2.47
CA CYS A 133 -23.02 18.44 1.64
C CYS A 133 -23.69 18.08 0.31
N ASP A 134 -25.01 18.22 0.24
CA ASP A 134 -25.80 17.98 -0.97
C ASP A 134 -25.80 19.22 -1.87
N GLU A 135 -25.29 19.06 -3.10
CA GLU A 135 -25.29 20.10 -4.14
C GLU A 135 -26.49 19.95 -5.10
N GLY A 136 -27.14 18.79 -5.14
CA GLY A 136 -28.24 18.51 -6.06
C GLY A 136 -29.59 19.06 -5.61
N ASN A 137 -29.74 19.36 -4.31
CA ASN A 137 -31.03 19.74 -3.71
C ASN A 137 -32.12 18.70 -4.05
N ASP A 138 -31.70 17.43 -4.08
CA ASP A 138 -32.56 16.28 -4.33
C ASP A 138 -33.17 15.86 -2.98
N PRO A 139 -34.50 15.61 -2.89
CA PRO A 139 -35.19 15.33 -1.63
C PRO A 139 -34.85 13.97 -1.01
#